data_AF-A0AAD0JX52-F1
#
_entry.id   AF-A0AAD0JX52-F1
#
_cell.length_a   1.000
_cell.length_b   1.000
_cell.length_c   1.000
_cell.angle_alpha   90.00
_cell.angle_beta   90.00
_cell.angle_gamma   90.00
#
_symmetry.space_group_name_H-M   'P 1'
#
loop_
_entity.id
_entity.type
_entity.pdbx_description
1 polymer ?
#
loop_
_entity_poly.entity_id
_entity_poly.type
_entity_poly.pdbx_seq_one_letter_code
_entity_poly.pdbx_strand_id
1 'polypeptide(L)'
;MVGAAGTWFAVAAVVHGLRYAVLAWYSDRLAPWWVEATTTALVWVAGVVAIAVGVAAAVAATAWLVEARRRVYSPVPDPRRRAGLWIGCLLPVINWFRIPVYLEELRLASTRASSRSELRRWWVAVAVNGVAVALALWRGTGEGSQAAADTVVLTALAAAAAVWAARETRTVMRSFDEPSPRFTHRLLPRGIVNTSPAREE
;
A
#
# COMPACT_ATOMS: atom_id res chain seq x y z
N MET A 1 7.99 0.77 7.27
CA MET A 1 7.81 -0.41 6.37
C MET A 1 6.99 -0.09 5.13
N VAL A 2 5.70 0.25 5.21
CA VAL A 2 4.86 0.53 4.00
C VAL A 2 5.47 1.59 3.07
N GLY A 3 6.04 2.67 3.61
CA GLY A 3 6.73 3.68 2.80
C GLY A 3 7.96 3.16 2.05
N ALA A 4 8.77 2.33 2.70
CA ALA A 4 9.95 1.72 2.08
C ALA A 4 9.57 0.72 0.98
N ALA A 5 8.50 -0.05 1.19
CA ALA A 5 7.95 -0.91 0.15
C ALA A 5 7.47 -0.09 -1.06
N GLY A 6 6.78 1.04 -0.83
CA GLY A 6 6.39 1.97 -1.90
C GLY A 6 7.59 2.47 -2.71
N THR A 7 8.69 2.84 -2.06
CA THR A 7 9.93 3.24 -2.75
C THR A 7 10.50 2.11 -3.61
N TRP A 8 10.54 0.88 -3.07
CA TRP A 8 11.08 -0.24 -3.82
C TRP A 8 10.17 -0.66 -4.98
N PHE A 9 8.84 -0.57 -4.84
CA PHE A 9 7.92 -0.79 -5.95
C PHE A 9 8.15 0.22 -7.08
N ALA A 10 8.51 1.47 -6.76
CA ALA A 10 8.87 2.45 -7.78
C ALA A 10 10.17 2.06 -8.50
N VAL A 11 11.18 1.59 -7.75
CA VAL A 11 12.43 1.04 -8.33
C VAL A 11 12.11 -0.14 -9.24
N ALA A 12 11.28 -1.09 -8.79
CA ALA A 12 10.89 -2.25 -9.58
C ALA A 12 10.15 -1.85 -10.86
N ALA A 13 9.26 -0.85 -10.80
CA ALA A 13 8.56 -0.33 -11.98
C ALA A 13 9.55 0.26 -13.01
N VAL A 14 10.52 1.05 -12.54
CA VAL A 14 11.58 1.61 -13.40
C VAL A 14 12.45 0.51 -14.02
N VAL A 15 12.85 -0.49 -13.23
CA VAL A 15 13.69 -1.60 -13.71
C VAL A 15 12.96 -2.41 -14.79
N HIS A 16 11.68 -2.73 -14.61
CA HIS A 16 10.90 -3.43 -15.62
C HIS A 16 10.62 -2.54 -16.85
N GLY A 17 10.39 -1.24 -16.65
CA GLY A 17 10.27 -0.28 -17.75
C GLY A 17 11.56 -0.20 -18.58
N LEU A 18 12.73 -0.20 -17.94
CA LEU A 18 14.02 -0.24 -18.61
C LEU A 18 14.23 -1.56 -19.37
N ARG A 19 13.86 -2.70 -18.78
CA ARG A 19 13.86 -4.00 -19.47
C ARG A 19 13.02 -3.94 -20.74
N TYR A 20 11.81 -3.39 -20.65
CA TYR A 20 10.94 -3.23 -21.81
C TYR A 20 11.55 -2.30 -22.86
N ALA A 21 12.11 -1.16 -22.46
CA ALA A 21 12.74 -0.22 -23.38
C ALA A 21 13.93 -0.85 -24.13
N VAL A 22 14.73 -1.67 -23.44
CA VAL A 22 15.81 -2.45 -24.07
C VAL A 22 15.26 -3.44 -25.10
N LEU A 23 14.23 -4.21 -24.74
CA LEU A 23 13.59 -5.17 -25.66
C LEU A 23 12.98 -4.47 -26.88
N ALA A 24 12.35 -3.30 -26.68
CA ALA A 24 11.79 -2.50 -27.76
C ALA A 24 12.87 -1.88 -28.66
N TRP A 25 14.00 -1.45 -28.09
CA TRP A 25 15.11 -0.88 -28.86
C TRP A 25 15.84 -1.93 -29.70
N TYR A 26 16.00 -3.14 -29.15
CA TYR A 26 16.62 -4.27 -29.82
C TYR A 26 15.57 -5.21 -30.46
N SER A 27 14.39 -4.69 -30.82
CA SER A 27 13.34 -5.53 -31.45
C SER A 27 13.77 -6.07 -32.81
N ASP A 28 14.46 -5.25 -33.61
CA ASP A 28 14.91 -5.58 -34.97
C ASP A 28 16.43 -5.81 -35.05
N ARG A 29 17.10 -5.92 -33.89
CA ARG A 29 18.56 -6.00 -33.80
C ARG A 29 18.96 -7.07 -32.80
N LEU A 30 20.10 -7.73 -33.03
CA LEU A 30 20.64 -8.64 -32.04
C LEU A 30 21.18 -7.83 -30.85
N ALA A 31 20.53 -7.96 -29.69
CA ALA A 31 21.02 -7.36 -28.46
C ALA A 31 22.37 -7.98 -28.08
N PRO A 32 23.36 -7.17 -27.63
CA PRO A 32 24.57 -7.70 -27.04
C PRO A 32 24.21 -8.57 -25.82
N TRP A 33 24.82 -9.76 -25.72
CA TRP A 33 24.51 -10.75 -24.68
C TRP A 33 24.58 -10.19 -23.25
N TRP A 34 25.52 -9.25 -23.00
CA TRP A 34 25.71 -8.63 -21.69
C TRP A 34 24.56 -7.69 -21.30
N VAL A 35 23.90 -7.04 -22.27
CA VAL A 35 22.74 -6.17 -22.03
C VAL A 35 21.55 -7.02 -21.58
N GLU A 36 21.29 -8.12 -22.28
CA GLU A 36 20.23 -9.08 -21.93
C GLU A 36 20.48 -9.70 -20.55
N ALA A 37 21.72 -10.14 -20.29
CA ALA A 37 22.10 -10.72 -19.00
C ALA A 37 21.91 -9.72 -17.85
N THR A 38 22.38 -8.48 -18.02
CA THR A 38 22.33 -7.45 -16.98
C THR A 38 20.89 -7.04 -16.68
N THR A 39 20.08 -6.77 -17.71
CA THR A 39 18.69 -6.36 -17.51
C THR A 39 17.83 -7.48 -16.94
N THR A 40 18.09 -8.73 -17.32
CA THR A 40 17.45 -9.91 -16.73
C THR A 40 17.81 -10.04 -15.25
N ALA A 41 19.09 -9.94 -14.89
CA ALA A 41 19.53 -9.99 -13.50
C ALA A 41 18.90 -8.87 -12.64
N LEU A 42 18.86 -7.64 -13.17
CA LEU A 42 18.22 -6.50 -12.50
C LEU A 42 16.74 -6.76 -12.23
N VAL A 43 15.99 -7.25 -13.22
CA VAL A 43 14.56 -7.60 -13.07
C VAL A 43 14.37 -8.67 -11.99
N TRP A 44 15.20 -9.71 -11.99
CA TRP A 44 15.15 -10.78 -10.99
C TRP A 44 15.40 -10.26 -9.58
N VAL A 45 16.48 -9.49 -9.37
CA VAL A 45 16.81 -8.92 -8.06
C VAL A 45 15.72 -7.95 -7.61
N ALA A 46 15.29 -7.06 -8.48
CA ALA A 46 14.22 -6.10 -8.18
C ALA A 46 12.91 -6.80 -7.80
N GLY A 47 12.54 -7.85 -8.54
CA GLY A 47 11.34 -8.67 -8.30
C GLY A 47 11.39 -9.40 -6.96
N VAL A 48 12.48 -10.10 -6.66
CA VAL A 48 12.64 -10.84 -5.39
C VAL A 48 12.57 -9.90 -4.19
N VAL A 49 13.29 -8.77 -4.25
CA VAL A 49 13.25 -7.79 -3.16
C VAL A 49 11.87 -7.14 -3.06
N ALA A 50 11.18 -6.90 -4.18
CA ALA A 50 9.82 -6.35 -4.19
C ALA A 50 8.82 -7.27 -3.48
N ILE A 51 8.93 -8.57 -3.70
CA ILE A 51 8.13 -9.58 -2.99
C ILE A 51 8.45 -9.52 -1.49
N ALA A 52 9.73 -9.54 -1.11
CA ALA A 52 10.14 -9.53 0.29
C ALA A 52 9.65 -8.29 1.06
N VAL A 53 9.85 -7.08 0.50
CA VAL A 53 9.38 -5.84 1.13
C VAL A 53 7.85 -5.72 1.10
N GLY A 54 7.18 -6.28 0.08
CA GLY A 54 5.73 -6.35 0.00
C GLY A 54 5.14 -7.20 1.12
N VAL A 55 5.71 -8.39 1.36
CA VAL A 55 5.32 -9.26 2.48
C VAL A 55 5.57 -8.55 3.82
N ALA A 56 6.74 -7.94 4.01
CA ALA A 56 7.05 -7.19 5.22
C ALA A 56 6.08 -6.01 5.45
N ALA A 57 5.67 -5.32 4.38
CA ALA A 57 4.68 -4.25 4.45
C ALA A 57 3.29 -4.77 4.81
N ALA A 58 2.86 -5.91 4.24
CA ALA A 58 1.58 -6.54 4.57
C ALA A 58 1.53 -6.99 6.04
N VAL A 59 2.61 -7.58 6.55
CA VAL A 59 2.75 -7.94 7.97
C VAL A 59 2.69 -6.71 8.86
N ALA A 60 3.43 -5.64 8.52
CA ALA A 60 3.42 -4.40 9.29
C ALA A 60 2.04 -3.71 9.29
N ALA A 61 1.35 -3.69 8.15
CA ALA A 61 -0.01 -3.14 8.04
C ALA A 61 -1.03 -3.97 8.83
N THR A 62 -0.88 -5.30 8.84
CA THR A 62 -1.74 -6.20 9.62
C THR A 62 -1.51 -6.01 11.12
N ALA A 63 -0.25 -5.92 11.55
CA ALA A 63 0.09 -5.64 12.95
C ALA A 63 -0.48 -4.29 13.41
N TRP A 64 -0.36 -3.26 12.56
CA TRP A 64 -1.00 -1.97 12.81
C TRP A 64 -2.53 -2.09 12.93
N LEU A 65 -3.19 -2.85 12.05
CA LEU A 65 -4.65 -3.03 12.09
C LEU A 65 -5.10 -3.70 13.40
N VAL A 66 -4.40 -4.75 13.83
CA VAL A 66 -4.67 -5.45 15.09
C VAL A 66 -4.53 -4.49 16.29
N GLU A 67 -3.51 -3.65 16.27
CA GLU A 67 -3.26 -2.65 17.30
C GLU A 67 -4.33 -1.54 17.31
N ALA A 68 -4.64 -0.97 16.14
CA ALA A 68 -5.63 0.07 15.97
C ALA A 68 -7.01 -0.38 16.45
N ARG A 69 -7.41 -1.60 16.07
CA ARG A 69 -8.67 -2.20 16.55
C ARG A 69 -8.66 -2.39 18.06
N ARG A 70 -7.57 -2.91 18.65
CA ARG A 70 -7.48 -3.08 20.11
C ARG A 70 -7.70 -1.76 20.86
N ARG A 71 -7.19 -0.65 20.32
CA ARG A 71 -7.35 0.69 20.92
C ARG A 71 -8.78 1.21 20.79
N VAL A 72 -9.39 1.04 19.62
CA VAL A 72 -10.74 1.56 19.33
C VAL A 72 -11.84 0.81 20.07
N TYR A 73 -11.73 -0.52 20.20
CA TYR A 73 -12.77 -1.31 20.88
C TYR A 73 -12.67 -1.29 22.42
N SER A 74 -11.53 -0.85 22.98
CA SER A 74 -11.32 -0.77 24.43
C SER A 74 -12.38 0.13 25.12
N PRO A 75 -12.94 -0.29 26.28
CA PRO A 75 -12.56 -1.44 27.11
C PRO A 75 -13.19 -2.78 26.71
N VAL A 76 -14.07 -2.80 25.71
CA VAL A 76 -14.77 -4.01 25.27
C VAL A 76 -13.82 -4.87 24.38
N PRO A 77 -13.84 -6.21 24.50
CA PRO A 77 -13.08 -7.06 23.60
C PRO A 77 -13.49 -6.87 22.13
N ASP A 78 -12.51 -6.81 21.22
CA ASP A 78 -12.77 -6.81 19.77
C ASP A 78 -13.56 -8.10 19.40
N PRO A 79 -14.71 -7.99 18.72
CA PRO A 79 -15.49 -9.16 18.29
C PRO A 79 -14.72 -10.08 17.32
N ARG A 80 -13.65 -9.59 16.67
CA ARG A 80 -12.79 -10.37 15.78
C ARG A 80 -11.63 -11.01 16.56
N ARG A 81 -11.45 -12.32 16.39
CA ARG A 81 -10.27 -13.03 16.90
C ARG A 81 -9.00 -12.53 16.20
N ARG A 82 -7.92 -12.29 16.97
CA ARG A 82 -6.61 -11.86 16.44
C ARG A 82 -6.08 -12.77 15.34
N ALA A 83 -6.17 -14.09 15.51
CA ALA A 83 -5.75 -15.05 14.48
C ALA A 83 -6.56 -14.89 13.18
N GLY A 84 -7.85 -14.59 13.27
CA GLY A 84 -8.71 -14.33 12.11
C GLY A 84 -8.35 -13.04 11.37
N LEU A 85 -7.80 -12.03 12.06
CA LEU A 85 -7.26 -10.83 11.42
C LEU A 85 -6.00 -11.16 10.62
N TRP A 86 -5.06 -11.89 11.20
CA TRP A 86 -3.83 -12.31 10.51
C TRP A 86 -4.09 -13.18 9.28
N ILE A 87 -4.88 -14.26 9.45
CA ILE A 87 -5.29 -15.14 8.35
C ILE A 87 -6.04 -14.33 7.28
N GLY A 88 -6.95 -13.47 7.74
CA GLY A 88 -7.78 -12.64 6.86
C GLY A 88 -7.00 -11.60 6.08
N CYS A 89 -5.83 -11.14 6.53
CA CYS A 89 -5.04 -10.11 5.82
C CYS A 89 -3.87 -10.70 5.02
N LEU A 90 -3.37 -11.88 5.36
CA LEU A 90 -2.17 -12.45 4.72
C LEU A 90 -2.46 -13.51 3.65
N LEU A 91 -3.65 -14.12 3.64
CA LEU A 91 -4.00 -15.12 2.62
C LEU A 91 -4.57 -14.43 1.37
N PRO A 92 -3.90 -14.43 0.20
CA PRO A 92 -4.19 -13.55 -0.93
C PRO A 92 -5.65 -13.52 -1.40
N VAL A 93 -6.31 -14.69 -1.47
CA VAL A 93 -7.72 -14.78 -1.92
C VAL A 93 -8.68 -14.25 -0.86
N ILE A 94 -8.43 -14.58 0.41
CA ILE A 94 -9.27 -14.16 1.54
C ILE A 94 -9.07 -12.66 1.81
N ASN A 95 -7.83 -12.20 1.66
CA ASN A 95 -7.37 -10.85 1.86
C ASN A 95 -8.23 -9.80 1.16
N TRP A 96 -8.55 -10.09 -0.11
CA TRP A 96 -9.29 -9.20 -0.99
C TRP A 96 -10.66 -8.79 -0.45
N PHE A 97 -11.35 -9.72 0.20
CA PHE A 97 -12.68 -9.52 0.73
C PHE A 97 -12.66 -9.08 2.19
N ARG A 98 -11.65 -9.49 2.96
CA ARG A 98 -11.62 -9.28 4.42
C ARG A 98 -11.05 -7.94 4.83
N ILE A 99 -9.98 -7.44 4.20
CA ILE A 99 -9.43 -6.13 4.59
C ILE A 99 -10.48 -5.00 4.46
N PRO A 100 -11.24 -4.87 3.37
CA PRO A 100 -12.22 -3.78 3.24
C PRO A 100 -13.25 -3.81 4.36
N VAL A 101 -13.71 -5.01 4.74
CA VAL A 101 -14.63 -5.22 5.86
C VAL A 101 -13.98 -4.84 7.18
N TYR A 102 -12.75 -5.27 7.45
CA TYR A 102 -12.05 -4.93 8.69
C TYR A 102 -11.79 -3.43 8.84
N LEU A 103 -11.49 -2.74 7.75
CA LEU A 103 -11.30 -1.29 7.73
C LEU A 103 -12.63 -0.56 7.88
N GLU A 104 -13.73 -1.02 7.27
CA GLU A 104 -15.05 -0.43 7.46
C GLU A 104 -15.58 -0.62 8.90
N GLU A 105 -15.37 -1.80 9.50
CA GLU A 105 -15.66 -2.05 10.91
C GLU A 105 -14.88 -1.09 11.82
N LEU A 106 -13.58 -0.93 11.58
CA LEU A 106 -12.74 0.01 12.32
C LEU A 106 -13.20 1.46 12.11
N ARG A 107 -13.59 1.83 10.88
CA ARG A 107 -14.11 3.14 10.53
C ARG A 107 -15.41 3.47 11.28
N LEU A 108 -16.28 2.48 11.46
CA LEU A 108 -17.56 2.64 12.17
C LEU A 108 -17.38 2.72 13.68
N ALA A 109 -16.41 1.98 14.23
CA ALA A 109 -16.15 1.97 15.67
C ALA A 109 -15.29 3.16 16.13
N SER A 110 -14.47 3.72 15.24
CA SER A 110 -13.55 4.80 15.60
C SER A 110 -14.18 6.17 15.50
N THR A 111 -13.89 7.03 16.48
CA THR A 111 -14.20 8.47 16.42
C THR A 111 -13.32 9.22 15.41
N ARG A 112 -12.20 8.62 14.99
CA ARG A 112 -11.29 9.11 13.95
C ARG A 112 -11.21 8.09 12.84
N ALA A 113 -11.59 8.47 11.63
CA ALA A 113 -11.81 7.51 10.59
C ALA A 113 -11.45 8.07 9.23
N SER A 114 -10.86 7.22 8.38
CA SER A 114 -10.76 7.50 6.94
C SER A 114 -12.15 7.80 6.40
N SER A 115 -12.24 8.80 5.52
CA SER A 115 -13.48 9.02 4.77
C SER A 115 -13.82 7.79 3.91
N ARG A 116 -15.11 7.59 3.62
CA ARG A 116 -15.54 6.50 2.71
C ARG A 116 -14.91 6.61 1.32
N SER A 117 -14.65 7.83 0.85
CA SER A 117 -13.97 8.06 -0.43
C SER A 117 -12.50 7.65 -0.39
N GLU A 118 -11.79 7.88 0.70
CA GLU A 118 -10.41 7.40 0.90
C GLU A 118 -10.36 5.88 0.94
N LEU A 119 -11.27 5.23 1.68
CA LEU A 119 -11.32 3.77 1.73
C LEU A 119 -11.65 3.16 0.36
N ARG A 120 -12.56 3.78 -0.40
CA ARG A 120 -12.86 3.38 -1.78
C ARG A 120 -11.64 3.55 -2.68
N ARG A 121 -10.92 4.68 -2.59
CA ARG A 121 -9.71 4.93 -3.39
C ARG A 121 -8.61 3.92 -3.07
N TRP A 122 -8.42 3.61 -1.79
CA TRP A 122 -7.53 2.53 -1.34
C TRP A 122 -7.93 1.19 -1.95
N TRP A 123 -9.22 0.85 -1.91
CA TRP A 123 -9.70 -0.42 -2.47
C TRP A 123 -9.50 -0.50 -3.98
N VAL A 124 -9.75 0.58 -4.71
CA VAL A 124 -9.47 0.65 -6.15
C VAL A 124 -7.97 0.50 -6.43
N ALA A 125 -7.10 1.13 -5.63
CA ALA A 125 -5.65 1.01 -5.81
C ALA A 125 -5.16 -0.44 -5.64
N VAL A 126 -5.64 -1.11 -4.58
CA VAL A 126 -5.37 -2.53 -4.35
C VAL A 126 -5.96 -3.36 -5.49
N ALA A 127 -7.18 -3.04 -5.93
CA ALA A 127 -7.87 -3.75 -6.99
C ALA A 127 -7.12 -3.74 -8.32
N VAL A 128 -6.72 -2.54 -8.77
CA VAL A 128 -5.92 -2.35 -9.98
C VAL A 128 -4.59 -3.08 -9.87
N ASN A 129 -3.93 -3.04 -8.71
CA ASN A 129 -2.68 -3.77 -8.50
C ASN A 129 -2.87 -5.29 -8.64
N GLY A 130 -3.87 -5.89 -7.97
CA GLY A 130 -4.10 -7.34 -8.07
C GLY A 130 -4.51 -7.79 -9.47
N VAL A 131 -5.30 -6.99 -10.20
CA VAL A 131 -5.62 -7.28 -11.62
C VAL A 131 -4.35 -7.24 -12.47
N ALA A 132 -3.51 -6.22 -12.32
CA ALA A 132 -2.25 -6.11 -13.07
C ALA A 132 -1.30 -7.30 -12.77
N VAL A 133 -1.19 -7.70 -11.50
CA VAL A 133 -0.41 -8.89 -11.10
C VAL A 133 -1.00 -10.16 -11.72
N ALA A 134 -2.32 -10.35 -11.67
CA ALA A 134 -2.97 -11.53 -12.26
C ALA A 134 -2.74 -11.61 -13.77
N LEU A 135 -2.86 -10.49 -14.48
CA LEU A 135 -2.56 -10.40 -15.91
C LEU A 135 -1.10 -10.69 -16.21
N ALA A 136 -0.16 -10.18 -15.39
CA ALA A 136 1.27 -10.44 -15.56
C ALA A 136 1.58 -11.94 -15.38
N LEU A 137 1.01 -12.58 -14.36
CA LEU A 137 1.16 -14.02 -14.13
C LEU A 137 0.56 -14.84 -15.28
N TRP A 138 -0.63 -14.48 -15.75
CA TRP A 138 -1.28 -15.16 -16.87
C TRP A 138 -0.51 -15.01 -18.18
N ARG A 139 -0.01 -13.80 -18.51
CA ARG A 139 0.85 -13.62 -19.69
C ARG A 139 2.18 -14.34 -19.54
N GLY A 140 2.69 -14.47 -18.30
CA GLY A 140 3.91 -15.20 -17.98
C GLY A 140 3.85 -16.70 -18.27
N THR A 141 2.66 -17.29 -18.38
CA THR A 141 2.50 -18.70 -18.81
C THR A 141 2.46 -18.87 -20.32
N GLY A 142 2.44 -17.78 -21.10
CA GLY A 142 2.42 -17.83 -22.55
C GLY A 142 3.81 -18.08 -23.15
N GLU A 143 3.84 -18.75 -24.31
CA GLU A 143 5.07 -18.97 -25.07
C GLU A 143 5.31 -17.84 -26.08
N GLY A 144 6.58 -17.60 -26.41
CA GLY A 144 6.99 -16.65 -27.45
C GLY A 144 7.41 -15.26 -26.95
N SER A 145 8.03 -14.50 -27.85
CA SER A 145 8.59 -13.17 -27.56
C SER A 145 7.53 -12.14 -27.16
N GLN A 146 6.34 -12.21 -27.76
CA GLN A 146 5.22 -11.31 -27.43
C GLN A 146 4.69 -11.57 -26.02
N ALA A 147 4.60 -12.83 -25.59
CA ALA A 147 4.21 -13.17 -24.22
C ALA A 147 5.24 -12.67 -23.19
N ALA A 148 6.53 -12.79 -23.51
CA ALA A 148 7.60 -12.23 -22.67
C ALA A 148 7.53 -10.70 -22.58
N ALA A 149 7.36 -10.00 -23.70
CA ALA A 149 7.25 -8.54 -23.73
C ALA A 149 6.04 -8.03 -22.93
N ASP A 150 4.87 -8.62 -23.14
CA ASP A 150 3.65 -8.26 -22.41
C ASP A 150 3.80 -8.50 -20.90
N THR A 151 4.43 -9.62 -20.51
CA THR A 151 4.71 -9.91 -19.09
C THR A 151 5.57 -8.82 -18.45
N VAL A 152 6.61 -8.33 -19.14
CA VAL A 152 7.48 -7.26 -18.62
C VAL A 152 6.69 -5.97 -18.43
N VAL A 153 5.89 -5.57 -19.43
CA VAL A 153 5.06 -4.34 -19.34
C VAL A 153 4.03 -4.47 -18.22
N LEU A 154 3.32 -5.59 -18.14
CA LEU A 154 2.32 -5.82 -17.10
C LEU A 154 2.93 -5.85 -15.71
N THR A 155 4.16 -6.37 -15.57
CA THR A 155 4.87 -6.35 -14.28
C THR A 155 5.30 -4.93 -13.91
N ALA A 156 5.72 -4.10 -14.87
CA ALA A 156 6.00 -2.68 -14.64
C ALA A 156 4.74 -1.92 -14.18
N LEU A 157 3.61 -2.17 -14.84
CA LEU A 157 2.31 -1.59 -14.47
C LEU A 157 1.82 -2.09 -13.10
N ALA A 158 2.02 -3.37 -12.79
CA ALA A 158 1.71 -3.94 -11.49
C ALA A 158 2.55 -3.27 -10.39
N ALA A 159 3.84 -3.07 -10.61
CA ALA A 159 4.72 -2.37 -9.68
C ALA A 159 4.30 -0.90 -9.50
N ALA A 160 3.94 -0.18 -10.57
CA ALA A 160 3.40 1.18 -10.48
C ALA A 160 2.08 1.24 -9.69
N ALA A 161 1.17 0.29 -9.92
CA ALA A 161 -0.06 0.16 -9.14
C ALA A 161 0.22 -0.17 -7.67
N ALA A 162 1.28 -0.95 -7.37
CA ALA A 162 1.71 -1.24 -6.01
C ALA A 162 2.23 0.02 -5.29
N VAL A 163 2.90 0.94 -5.99
CA VAL A 163 3.27 2.27 -5.45
C VAL A 163 2.01 3.02 -5.02
N TRP A 164 0.98 3.05 -5.87
CA TRP A 164 -0.29 3.70 -5.55
C TRP A 164 -0.97 3.04 -4.35
N ALA A 165 -1.07 1.70 -4.33
CA ALA A 165 -1.64 0.96 -3.20
C ALA A 165 -0.89 1.20 -1.89
N ALA A 166 0.46 1.28 -1.92
CA ALA A 166 1.27 1.58 -0.74
C ALA A 166 1.02 3.01 -0.23
N ARG A 167 0.88 3.98 -1.14
CA ARG A 167 0.54 5.37 -0.80
C ARG A 167 -0.84 5.44 -0.13
N GLU A 168 -1.86 4.83 -0.74
CA GLU A 168 -3.21 4.84 -0.16
C GLU A 168 -3.26 4.09 1.18
N THR A 169 -2.54 2.98 1.31
CA THR A 169 -2.46 2.24 2.58
C THR A 169 -1.91 3.15 3.69
N ARG A 170 -0.85 3.93 3.40
CA ARG A 170 -0.31 4.89 4.35
C ARG A 170 -1.28 6.03 4.67
N THR A 171 -2.02 6.53 3.67
CA THR A 171 -3.05 7.56 3.86
C THR A 171 -4.16 7.06 4.79
N VAL A 172 -4.66 5.85 4.55
CA VAL A 172 -5.65 5.20 5.41
C VAL A 172 -5.09 5.05 6.82
N MET A 173 -3.89 4.50 7.00
CA MET A 173 -3.29 4.33 8.33
C MET A 173 -3.20 5.65 9.11
N ARG A 174 -2.69 6.71 8.47
CA ARG A 174 -2.55 8.03 9.10
C ARG A 174 -3.87 8.67 9.49
N SER A 175 -4.94 8.43 8.74
CA SER A 175 -6.27 8.99 9.04
C SER A 175 -6.84 8.52 10.39
N PHE A 176 -6.34 7.42 10.93
CA PHE A 176 -6.69 6.92 12.26
C PHE A 176 -5.72 7.39 13.36
N ASP A 177 -4.50 7.83 13.01
CA ASP A 177 -3.42 8.15 13.97
C ASP A 177 -3.27 9.67 14.26
N GLU A 178 -3.45 10.57 13.29
CA GLU A 178 -3.16 12.02 13.44
C GLU A 178 -4.31 12.81 14.12
N PRO A 179 -4.03 13.82 14.98
CA PRO A 179 -5.00 14.84 15.33
C PRO A 179 -5.35 15.63 14.06
N SER A 180 -6.63 15.72 13.70
CA SER A 180 -7.03 16.41 12.47
C SER A 180 -6.50 17.87 12.47
N PRO A 181 -5.72 18.31 11.46
CA PRO A 181 -5.28 19.72 11.37
C PRO A 181 -6.44 20.72 11.28
N ARG A 182 -7.65 20.24 10.96
CA ARG A 182 -8.85 21.07 10.79
C ARG A 182 -9.49 21.53 12.10
N PHE A 183 -9.11 20.98 13.25
CA PHE A 183 -9.69 21.36 14.55
C PHE A 183 -8.79 22.23 15.44
N THR A 184 -7.55 22.52 15.03
CA THR A 184 -6.64 23.35 15.85
C THR A 184 -6.85 24.86 15.65
N HIS A 185 -7.62 25.31 14.64
CA HIS A 185 -7.80 26.74 14.36
C HIS A 185 -9.11 27.37 14.82
N ARG A 186 -10.06 26.61 15.41
CA ARG A 186 -11.41 27.17 15.68
C ARG A 186 -11.90 27.18 17.12
N LEU A 187 -11.13 26.73 18.11
CA LEU A 187 -11.58 26.72 19.51
C LEU A 187 -10.44 27.04 20.49
N LEU A 188 -9.68 28.11 20.25
CA LEU A 188 -9.13 28.88 21.36
C LEU A 188 -10.11 30.02 21.62
N PRO A 189 -10.91 29.99 22.70
CA PRO A 189 -11.64 31.17 23.14
C PRO A 189 -10.60 32.24 23.46
N ARG A 190 -10.47 33.24 22.59
CA ARG A 190 -9.79 34.49 22.90
C ARG A 190 -10.57 35.14 24.04
N GLY A 191 -10.08 34.99 25.27
CA GLY A 191 -10.58 35.75 26.40
C GLY A 191 -11.05 34.90 27.56
N ILE A 192 -10.12 34.22 28.24
CA ILE A 192 -10.17 34.07 29.70
C ILE A 192 -8.73 34.24 30.22
N VAL A 193 -8.19 35.45 30.06
CA VAL A 193 -7.18 35.94 31.00
C VAL A 193 -7.98 36.81 31.96
N ASN A 194 -8.50 36.18 33.01
CA ASN A 194 -9.00 36.91 34.16
C ASN A 194 -7.77 37.51 34.85
N THR A 195 -7.51 38.79 34.64
CA THR A 195 -6.70 39.58 35.56
C THR A 195 -7.50 39.68 36.86
N SER A 196 -7.13 38.91 37.88
CA SER A 196 -7.59 39.16 39.25
C SER A 196 -7.23 40.60 39.65
N PRO A 197 -8.13 41.30 40.37
CA PRO A 197 -7.82 42.63 40.87
C PRO A 197 -6.75 42.51 41.96
N ALA A 198 -5.66 43.25 41.80
CA ALA A 198 -4.71 43.48 42.87
C ALA A 198 -5.43 44.18 44.02
N ARG A 199 -5.39 43.56 45.20
CA ARG A 199 -5.75 44.13 46.50
C ARG A 199 -4.44 44.30 47.26
N GLU A 200 -4.03 45.54 47.49
CA GLU A 200 -3.09 46.00 48.54
C GLU A 200 -3.57 47.44 48.84
N GLU A 201 -4.26 47.68 49.97
CA GLU A 201 -3.70 48.07 51.29
C GLU A 201 -2.76 49.29 51.23
#